data_AF-A0A1H8HWC6-F1
#
_entry.id   AF-A0A1H8HWC6-F1
#
_cell.length_a   1.000
_cell.length_b   1.000
_cell.length_c   1.000
_cell.angle_alpha   90.00
_cell.angle_beta   90.00
_cell.angle_gamma   90.00
#
_symmetry.space_group_name_H-M   'P 1'
#
loop_
_entity.id
_entity.type
_entity.pdbx_description
1 polymer ?
#
loop_
_entity_poly.entity_id
_entity_poly.type
_entity_poly.pdbx_seq_one_letter_code
_entity_poly.pdbx_strand_id
1 'polypeptide(L)'
;MMMKRRAIFAGAMLIASCAVLAAPKAARKPSAHAGLPRYGMVVFSDLCINGESGEFGGQRITLQRFAEVDTVLYEYTAGGLSWPVVASDVNIDPRGRQMYFTVRPPDEEERTISGKIADGGKTLVLDGGYCGDEAVPMRLPLVTDFGRKAGTCKVCPPNKKDKEKVDEAPGNQAPS
;
A
#
# COMPACT_ATOMS: atom_id res chain seq x y z
N MET A 1 26.44 81.85 35.47
CA MET A 1 26.97 80.81 34.55
C MET A 1 26.75 79.45 35.19
N MET A 2 25.69 78.72 34.87
CA MET A 2 25.44 77.86 33.70
C MET A 2 25.75 76.37 33.99
N MET A 3 24.65 75.66 34.18
CA MET A 3 24.37 74.21 34.26
C MET A 3 25.07 73.30 33.21
N LYS A 4 25.12 72.00 33.55
CA LYS A 4 25.11 70.79 32.66
C LYS A 4 26.46 70.43 32.01
N ARG A 5 26.88 69.16 31.82
CA ARG A 5 26.19 67.86 31.68
C ARG A 5 27.05 66.72 32.24
N ARG A 6 26.40 65.73 32.86
CA ARG A 6 26.85 64.33 33.01
C ARG A 6 26.49 63.55 31.73
N ALA A 7 27.09 62.35 31.60
CA ALA A 7 26.94 61.34 30.55
C ALA A 7 27.74 61.70 29.28
N ILE A 8 28.61 60.83 28.77
CA ILE A 8 28.34 59.52 28.18
C ILE A 8 29.71 58.83 28.06
N PHE A 9 29.87 57.56 28.45
CA PHE A 9 30.78 56.57 27.82
C PHE A 9 30.65 55.24 28.57
N ALA A 10 29.50 54.61 28.44
CA ALA A 10 29.29 53.20 28.80
C ALA A 10 28.46 52.59 27.68
N GLY A 11 29.13 52.08 26.64
CA GLY A 11 28.46 51.62 25.43
C GLY A 11 29.43 51.10 24.40
N ALA A 12 30.28 50.14 24.77
CA ALA A 12 31.14 49.44 23.82
C ALA A 12 31.51 48.03 24.31
N MET A 13 30.53 47.25 24.79
CA MET A 13 30.79 45.85 25.13
C MET A 13 29.55 44.95 24.97
N LEU A 14 28.86 45.04 23.83
CA LEU A 14 27.69 44.20 23.54
C LEU A 14 27.60 43.80 22.06
N ILE A 15 28.73 43.43 21.45
CA ILE A 15 28.75 42.83 20.10
C ILE A 15 29.74 41.66 20.08
N ALA A 16 29.44 40.59 20.83
CA ALA A 16 30.21 39.34 20.77
C ALA A 16 29.35 38.08 20.97
N SER A 17 28.04 38.16 20.70
CA SER A 17 27.10 37.05 20.94
C SER A 17 26.19 36.75 19.75
N CYS A 18 26.74 36.68 18.52
CA CYS A 18 25.99 36.19 17.36
C CYS A 18 26.91 35.36 16.43
N ALA A 19 27.54 34.32 16.96
CA ALA A 19 28.15 33.28 16.13
C ALA A 19 27.89 31.90 16.75
N VAL A 20 26.63 31.60 17.05
CA VAL A 20 26.21 30.20 17.12
C VAL A 20 26.18 29.71 15.68
N LEU A 21 27.20 28.93 15.35
CA LEU A 21 27.36 28.14 14.15
C LEU A 21 26.00 27.60 13.69
N ALA A 22 25.43 28.22 12.66
CA ALA A 22 24.46 27.57 11.81
C ALA A 22 25.20 26.45 11.07
N ALA A 23 25.41 25.33 11.76
CA ALA A 23 25.74 24.08 11.10
C ALA A 23 24.63 23.87 10.05
N PRO A 24 24.96 23.69 8.76
CA PRO A 24 23.96 23.21 7.85
C PRO A 24 23.58 21.85 8.42
N LYS A 25 22.35 21.74 8.95
CA LYS A 25 21.70 20.44 9.00
C LYS A 25 21.77 20.00 7.55
N ALA A 26 22.73 19.14 7.23
CA ALA A 26 22.68 18.35 6.03
C ALA A 26 21.31 17.73 6.09
N ALA A 27 20.37 18.31 5.35
CA ALA A 27 19.07 17.73 5.14
C ALA A 27 19.43 16.41 4.52
N ARG A 28 19.45 15.35 5.35
CA ARG A 28 19.51 13.99 4.87
C ARG A 28 18.40 13.98 3.85
N LYS A 29 18.76 13.91 2.56
CA LYS A 29 17.79 13.61 1.49
C LYS A 29 16.92 12.53 2.10
N PRO A 30 15.59 12.71 2.23
CA PRO A 30 14.76 11.63 2.70
C PRO A 30 15.16 10.46 1.82
N SER A 31 15.82 9.46 2.43
CA SER A 31 16.12 8.25 1.68
C SER A 31 14.74 7.87 1.19
N ALA A 32 14.54 7.79 -0.12
CA ALA A 32 13.28 7.31 -0.65
C ALA A 32 13.06 5.98 0.07
N HIS A 33 12.17 5.99 1.07
CA HIS A 33 12.01 4.85 1.94
C HIS A 33 11.41 3.81 1.01
N ALA A 34 12.24 2.88 0.56
CA ALA A 34 11.89 1.90 -0.46
C ALA A 34 10.91 0.84 0.09
N GLY A 35 10.17 1.18 1.14
CA GLY A 35 9.30 0.33 1.94
C GLY A 35 8.28 1.17 2.70
N LEU A 36 7.43 0.49 3.46
CA LEU A 36 6.32 1.08 4.19
C LEU A 36 6.80 2.12 5.22
N PRO A 37 6.07 3.23 5.39
CA PRO A 37 6.36 4.18 6.46
C PRO A 37 6.25 3.47 7.82
N ARG A 38 7.03 3.88 8.83
CA ARG A 38 6.96 3.25 10.16
C ARG A 38 5.62 3.52 10.86
N TYR A 39 5.04 4.70 10.65
CA TYR A 39 3.79 5.13 11.27
C TYR A 39 2.85 5.73 10.24
N GLY A 40 1.56 5.74 10.57
CA GLY A 40 0.50 6.31 9.74
C GLY A 40 -0.32 5.22 9.04
N MET A 41 -1.09 5.63 8.04
CA MET A 41 -1.94 4.73 7.29
C MET A 41 -1.59 4.74 5.81
N VAL A 42 -1.60 3.57 5.18
CA VAL A 42 -1.47 3.43 3.73
C VAL A 42 -2.53 2.45 3.23
N VAL A 43 -3.01 2.70 2.01
CA VAL A 43 -4.04 1.88 1.38
C VAL A 43 -3.52 1.41 0.03
N PHE A 44 -3.50 0.11 -0.19
CA PHE A 44 -3.22 -0.50 -1.48
C PHE A 44 -4.50 -1.10 -2.03
N SER A 45 -4.83 -0.83 -3.29
CA SER A 45 -6.08 -1.34 -3.86
C SER A 45 -6.06 -1.41 -5.37
N ASP A 46 -6.56 -2.51 -5.91
CA ASP A 46 -6.92 -2.67 -7.31
C ASP A 46 -8.43 -2.75 -7.53
N LEU A 47 -9.23 -2.27 -6.55
CA LEU A 47 -10.69 -2.27 -6.65
C LEU A 47 -11.14 -1.64 -7.97
N CYS A 48 -12.05 -2.34 -8.61
CA CYS A 48 -12.50 -2.06 -9.96
C CYS A 48 -13.99 -2.37 -10.10
N ILE A 49 -14.60 -1.95 -11.20
CA ILE A 49 -15.99 -2.24 -11.55
C ILE A 49 -15.98 -3.21 -12.74
N ASN A 50 -16.71 -4.32 -12.61
CA ASN A 50 -16.94 -5.25 -13.70
C ASN A 50 -17.82 -4.57 -14.76
N GLY A 51 -17.39 -4.61 -16.03
CA GLY A 51 -18.09 -3.92 -17.11
C GLY A 51 -19.44 -4.54 -17.50
N GLU A 52 -19.65 -5.83 -17.22
CA GLU A 52 -20.89 -6.54 -17.55
C GLU A 52 -21.88 -6.51 -16.39
N SER A 53 -21.43 -6.79 -15.16
CA SER A 53 -22.31 -6.86 -13.99
C SER A 53 -22.45 -5.53 -13.24
N GLY A 54 -21.51 -4.60 -13.41
CA GLY A 54 -21.45 -3.37 -12.60
C GLY A 54 -20.98 -3.58 -11.16
N GLU A 55 -20.68 -4.83 -10.77
CA GLU A 55 -20.23 -5.18 -9.43
C GLU A 55 -18.78 -4.78 -9.18
N PHE A 56 -18.45 -4.54 -7.92
CA PHE A 56 -17.06 -4.36 -7.53
C PHE A 56 -16.27 -5.66 -7.66
N GLY A 57 -15.06 -5.56 -8.20
CA GLY A 57 -14.04 -6.61 -8.24
C GLY A 57 -12.74 -6.16 -7.56
N GLY A 58 -11.83 -7.09 -7.32
CA GLY A 58 -10.49 -6.83 -6.79
C GLY A 58 -10.44 -6.81 -5.27
N GLN A 59 -9.48 -6.07 -4.72
CA GLN A 59 -9.24 -6.04 -3.28
C GLN A 59 -8.60 -4.74 -2.80
N ARG A 60 -8.71 -4.51 -1.49
CA ARG A 60 -8.13 -3.38 -0.78
C ARG A 60 -7.50 -3.86 0.52
N ILE A 61 -6.28 -3.40 0.76
CA ILE A 61 -5.53 -3.62 1.99
C ILE A 61 -5.27 -2.25 2.60
N THR A 62 -5.84 -2.01 3.77
CA THR A 62 -5.54 -0.83 4.58
C THR A 62 -4.59 -1.24 5.69
N LEU A 63 -3.38 -0.71 5.67
CA LEU A 63 -2.41 -0.88 6.74
C LEU A 63 -2.41 0.37 7.63
N GLN A 64 -2.61 0.16 8.93
CA GLN A 64 -2.52 1.18 9.96
C GLN A 64 -1.35 0.85 10.89
N ARG A 65 -0.41 1.78 11.04
CA ARG A 65 0.80 1.59 11.83
C ARG A 65 0.86 2.61 12.96
N PHE A 66 0.67 2.12 14.18
CA PHE A 66 0.72 2.93 15.39
C PHE A 66 2.00 2.68 16.18
N ALA A 67 2.16 3.37 17.30
CA ALA A 67 3.34 3.21 18.15
C ALA A 67 3.42 1.79 18.74
N GLU A 68 2.28 1.26 19.24
CA GLU A 68 2.24 -0.05 19.87
C GLU A 68 1.88 -1.20 18.92
N VAL A 69 1.06 -0.95 17.89
CA VAL A 69 0.47 -2.03 17.08
C VAL A 69 0.34 -1.65 15.60
N ASP A 70 0.59 -2.63 14.73
CA ASP A 70 0.30 -2.59 13.30
C ASP A 70 -1.00 -3.39 13.05
N THR A 71 -1.98 -2.79 12.37
CA THR A 71 -3.29 -3.40 12.05
C THR A 71 -3.50 -3.45 10.54
N VAL A 72 -4.07 -4.53 10.03
CA VAL A 72 -4.48 -4.66 8.63
C VAL A 72 -5.97 -4.90 8.53
N LEU A 73 -6.63 -4.11 7.67
CA LEU A 73 -8.00 -4.37 7.22
C LEU A 73 -7.93 -4.88 5.78
N TYR A 74 -8.53 -6.04 5.54
CA TYR A 74 -8.58 -6.70 4.25
C TYR A 74 -10.00 -6.71 3.71
N GLU A 75 -10.18 -6.17 2.52
CA GLU A 75 -11.44 -6.12 1.79
C GLU A 75 -11.23 -6.78 0.43
N TYR A 76 -12.15 -7.64 0.02
CA TYR A 76 -12.05 -8.36 -1.23
C TYR A 76 -13.44 -8.61 -1.81
N THR A 77 -13.49 -9.10 -3.03
CA THR A 77 -14.77 -9.32 -3.72
C THR A 77 -15.05 -10.81 -3.89
N ALA A 78 -16.20 -11.25 -3.40
CA ALA A 78 -16.68 -12.63 -3.50
C ALA A 78 -18.11 -12.67 -4.10
N GLY A 79 -18.30 -12.04 -5.27
CA GLY A 79 -19.64 -11.80 -5.86
C GLY A 79 -20.29 -10.47 -5.43
N GLY A 80 -19.52 -9.61 -4.76
CA GLY A 80 -19.85 -8.29 -4.25
C GLY A 80 -18.73 -7.81 -3.32
N LEU A 81 -18.72 -6.54 -2.90
CA LEU A 81 -17.70 -6.07 -1.94
C LEU A 81 -17.96 -6.72 -0.56
N SER A 82 -17.02 -7.53 -0.08
CA SER A 82 -17.14 -8.21 1.22
C SER A 82 -17.05 -7.20 2.36
N TRP A 83 -17.57 -7.59 3.53
CA TRP A 83 -17.26 -6.87 4.76
C TRP A 83 -15.74 -6.87 5.02
N PRO A 84 -15.16 -5.76 5.51
CA PRO A 84 -13.75 -5.73 5.87
C PRO A 84 -13.43 -6.76 6.96
N VAL A 85 -12.39 -7.54 6.74
CA VAL A 85 -11.85 -8.50 7.70
C VAL A 85 -10.65 -7.86 8.41
N VAL A 86 -10.67 -7.85 9.73
CA VAL A 86 -9.49 -7.45 10.52
C VAL A 86 -8.53 -8.64 10.57
N ALA A 87 -7.31 -8.44 10.10
CA ALA A 87 -6.32 -9.50 10.06
C ALA A 87 -5.70 -9.78 11.44
N SER A 88 -5.31 -11.03 11.67
CA SER A 88 -4.43 -11.45 12.77
C SER A 88 -2.99 -11.59 12.27
N ASP A 89 -2.06 -11.77 13.21
CA ASP A 89 -0.66 -12.13 12.94
C ASP A 89 0.04 -11.20 11.93
N VAL A 90 -0.27 -9.91 12.03
CA VAL A 90 0.30 -8.87 11.16
C VAL A 90 1.79 -8.74 11.45
N ASN A 91 2.61 -9.04 10.44
CA ASN A 91 4.05 -8.90 10.52
C ASN A 91 4.57 -8.11 9.32
N ILE A 92 5.43 -7.15 9.60
CA ILE A 92 6.07 -6.29 8.60
C ILE A 92 7.55 -6.36 8.84
N ASP A 93 8.32 -6.63 7.78
CA ASP A 93 9.77 -6.69 7.93
C ASP A 93 10.32 -5.33 8.44
N PRO A 94 11.45 -5.30 9.17
CA PRO A 94 11.98 -4.07 9.75
C PRO A 94 12.31 -2.97 8.72
N ARG A 95 12.43 -3.34 7.44
CA ARG A 95 12.71 -2.42 6.33
C ARG A 95 11.43 -1.97 5.61
N GLY A 96 10.26 -2.45 6.04
CA GLY A 96 8.97 -2.23 5.41
C GLY A 96 8.85 -2.78 3.98
N ARG A 97 9.67 -3.76 3.58
CA ARG A 97 9.69 -4.25 2.17
C ARG A 97 8.82 -5.48 1.95
N GLN A 98 8.44 -6.16 3.00
CA GLN A 98 7.61 -7.37 2.97
C GLN A 98 6.67 -7.34 4.17
N MET A 99 5.50 -7.93 3.99
CA MET A 99 4.54 -8.14 5.07
C MET A 99 3.78 -9.43 4.85
N TYR A 100 3.28 -10.00 5.94
CA TYR A 100 2.26 -11.03 5.89
C TYR A 100 1.24 -10.79 7.00
N PHE A 101 0.06 -11.35 6.82
CA PHE A 101 -1.03 -11.28 7.78
C PHE A 101 -2.01 -12.42 7.52
N THR A 102 -2.75 -12.82 8.53
CA THR A 102 -3.70 -13.92 8.45
C THR A 102 -5.12 -13.38 8.45
N VAL A 103 -5.98 -13.92 7.59
CA VAL A 103 -7.40 -13.57 7.52
C VAL A 103 -8.24 -14.83 7.63
N ARG A 104 -9.37 -14.73 8.31
CA ARG A 104 -10.40 -15.76 8.38
C ARG A 104 -11.73 -15.14 7.97
N PRO A 105 -12.08 -15.17 6.67
CA PRO A 105 -13.38 -14.68 6.25
C PRO A 105 -14.52 -15.58 6.77
N PRO A 106 -15.76 -15.07 6.88
CA PRO A 106 -16.87 -15.79 7.52
C PRO A 106 -17.19 -17.17 6.93
N ASP A 107 -16.99 -17.33 5.62
CA ASP A 107 -17.36 -18.54 4.86
C ASP A 107 -16.15 -19.16 4.14
N GLU A 108 -14.93 -18.77 4.50
CA GLU A 108 -13.69 -19.30 3.93
C GLU A 108 -12.76 -19.82 5.03
N GLU A 109 -11.89 -20.74 4.65
CA GLU A 109 -10.83 -21.17 5.55
C GLU A 109 -9.87 -20.02 5.86
N GLU A 110 -9.26 -20.10 7.04
CA GLU A 110 -8.18 -19.20 7.41
C GLU A 110 -7.01 -19.33 6.43
N ARG A 111 -6.46 -18.20 5.99
CA ARG A 111 -5.29 -18.17 5.14
C ARG A 111 -4.36 -17.04 5.48
N THR A 112 -3.07 -17.28 5.32
CA THR A 112 -2.04 -16.25 5.40
C THR A 112 -1.81 -15.63 4.03
N ILE A 113 -1.93 -14.31 3.97
CA ILE A 113 -1.62 -13.50 2.80
C ILE A 113 -0.24 -12.89 3.01
N SER A 114 0.65 -13.10 2.05
CA SER A 114 2.01 -12.54 2.06
C SER A 114 2.18 -11.59 0.89
N GLY A 115 3.04 -10.58 1.03
CA GLY A 115 3.30 -9.65 -0.05
C GLY A 115 4.58 -8.84 0.09
N LYS A 116 5.03 -8.30 -1.03
CA LYS A 116 6.27 -7.51 -1.18
C LYS A 116 5.96 -6.12 -1.71
N ILE A 117 6.63 -5.14 -1.15
CA ILE A 117 6.53 -3.75 -1.57
C ILE A 117 7.49 -3.52 -2.73
N ALA A 118 6.94 -3.05 -3.84
CA ALA A 118 7.63 -2.76 -5.08
C ALA A 118 7.52 -1.27 -5.46
N ASP A 119 8.21 -0.89 -6.53
CA ASP A 119 8.10 0.42 -7.18
C ASP A 119 8.34 1.60 -6.21
N GLY A 120 9.24 1.40 -5.25
CA GLY A 120 9.60 2.40 -4.25
C GLY A 120 8.48 2.72 -3.26
N GLY A 121 7.66 1.73 -2.88
CA GLY A 121 6.55 1.93 -1.93
C GLY A 121 5.19 2.13 -2.58
N LYS A 122 5.13 2.12 -3.91
CA LYS A 122 3.92 2.47 -4.68
C LYS A 122 3.07 1.26 -5.05
N THR A 123 3.53 0.05 -4.80
CA THR A 123 2.78 -1.17 -5.14
C THR A 123 3.05 -2.25 -4.11
N LEU A 124 1.99 -2.91 -3.68
CA LEU A 124 2.04 -4.15 -2.92
C LEU A 124 1.77 -5.31 -3.88
N VAL A 125 2.74 -6.20 -4.02
CA VAL A 125 2.63 -7.41 -4.83
C VAL A 125 2.36 -8.57 -3.89
N LEU A 126 1.19 -9.19 -4.00
CA LEU A 126 0.83 -10.32 -3.15
C LEU A 126 1.35 -11.62 -3.74
N ASP A 127 1.70 -12.55 -2.84
CA ASP A 127 2.00 -13.92 -3.21
C ASP A 127 0.70 -14.62 -3.64
N GLY A 128 0.80 -15.43 -4.69
CA GLY A 128 -0.35 -16.01 -5.39
C GLY A 128 -0.65 -15.33 -6.72
N GLY A 129 -1.58 -15.96 -7.45
CA GLY A 129 -1.94 -15.57 -8.80
C GLY A 129 -3.16 -14.65 -8.90
N TYR A 130 -3.14 -13.71 -9.83
CA TYR A 130 -4.34 -12.99 -10.25
C TYR A 130 -5.30 -13.96 -10.94
N CYS A 131 -6.55 -14.02 -10.48
CA CYS A 131 -7.55 -14.98 -10.95
C CYS A 131 -7.13 -16.46 -10.85
N GLY A 132 -6.27 -16.81 -9.88
CA GLY A 132 -5.78 -18.18 -9.72
C GLY A 132 -4.67 -18.59 -10.70
N ASP A 133 -4.21 -17.69 -11.57
CA ASP A 133 -3.02 -17.90 -12.40
C ASP A 133 -1.77 -17.39 -11.69
N GLU A 134 -1.01 -18.29 -11.07
CA GLU A 134 0.24 -17.97 -10.36
C GLU A 134 1.29 -17.30 -11.26
N ALA A 135 1.19 -17.43 -12.58
CA ALA A 135 2.09 -16.74 -13.51
C ALA A 135 1.83 -15.23 -13.58
N VAL A 136 0.66 -14.76 -13.13
CA VAL A 136 0.28 -13.35 -13.16
C VAL A 136 0.28 -12.81 -11.73
N PRO A 137 1.24 -11.94 -11.35
CA PRO A 137 1.32 -11.44 -10.00
C PRO A 137 0.14 -10.52 -9.68
N MET A 138 -0.44 -10.70 -8.51
CA MET A 138 -1.48 -9.81 -7.99
C MET A 138 -0.85 -8.51 -7.48
N ARG A 139 -1.13 -7.38 -8.14
CA ARG A 139 -0.49 -6.09 -7.86
C ARG A 139 -1.51 -5.04 -7.43
N LEU A 140 -1.34 -4.53 -6.22
CA LEU A 140 -2.18 -3.50 -5.64
C LEU A 140 -1.43 -2.16 -5.61
N PRO A 141 -1.81 -1.18 -6.44
CA PRO A 141 -1.19 0.14 -6.40
C PRO A 141 -1.55 0.89 -5.11
N LEU A 142 -0.65 1.76 -4.66
CA LEU A 142 -0.90 2.69 -3.57
C LEU A 142 -2.01 3.67 -3.98
N VAL A 143 -3.02 3.80 -3.13
CA VAL A 143 -4.10 4.77 -3.28
C VAL A 143 -3.61 6.13 -2.78
N THR A 144 -3.53 7.10 -3.68
CA THR A 144 -3.17 8.49 -3.36
C THR A 144 -4.34 9.46 -3.54
N ASP A 145 -5.39 9.05 -4.24
CA ASP A 145 -6.62 9.81 -4.45
C ASP A 145 -7.82 8.94 -4.05
N PHE A 146 -8.39 9.24 -2.88
CA PHE A 146 -9.54 8.53 -2.32
C PHE A 146 -10.89 8.96 -2.92
N GLY A 147 -10.92 10.04 -3.70
CA GLY A 147 -12.12 10.50 -4.40
C GLY A 147 -12.25 9.93 -5.82
N ARG A 148 -11.20 9.28 -6.34
CA ARG A 148 -11.19 8.70 -7.68
C ARG A 148 -12.22 7.57 -7.78
N LYS A 149 -13.01 7.60 -8.85
CA LYS A 149 -13.88 6.47 -9.21
C LYS A 149 -13.06 5.21 -9.50
N ALA A 150 -13.60 4.05 -9.14
CA ALA A 150 -13.01 2.76 -9.49
C ALA A 150 -12.95 2.61 -11.03
N GLY A 151 -11.85 2.07 -11.54
CA GLY A 151 -11.68 1.79 -12.97
C GLY A 151 -12.37 0.48 -13.37
N THR A 152 -12.29 0.12 -14.65
CA THR A 152 -12.82 -1.17 -15.13
C THR A 152 -11.92 -2.33 -14.70
N CYS A 153 -12.53 -3.45 -14.30
CA CYS A 153 -11.78 -4.65 -13.95
C CYS A 153 -11.00 -5.21 -15.13
N LYS A 154 -9.80 -5.73 -14.83
CA LYS A 154 -9.01 -6.47 -15.82
C LYS A 154 -9.65 -7.82 -16.04
N VAL A 155 -9.72 -8.23 -17.31
CA VAL A 155 -10.19 -9.57 -17.66
C VAL A 155 -9.14 -10.58 -17.21
N CYS A 156 -9.59 -11.64 -16.53
CA CYS A 156 -8.71 -12.76 -16.18
C CYS A 156 -8.14 -13.38 -17.47
N PRO A 157 -6.82 -13.61 -17.55
CA PRO A 157 -6.27 -14.32 -18.70
C PRO A 157 -6.91 -15.71 -18.81
N PRO A 158 -7.10 -16.24 -20.03
CA PRO A 158 -7.68 -17.56 -20.22
C PRO A 158 -6.80 -18.61 -19.54
N ASN A 159 -7.37 -19.37 -18.61
CA ASN A 159 -6.64 -20.42 -17.89
C ASN A 159 -6.08 -21.44 -18.89
N LYS A 160 -4.83 -21.85 -18.70
CA LYS A 160 -4.23 -22.93 -19.52
C LYS A 160 -5.00 -24.25 -19.41
N LYS A 161 -5.73 -24.48 -18.31
CA LYS A 161 -6.57 -25.67 -18.10
C LYS A 161 -7.85 -25.69 -18.95
N ASP A 162 -8.29 -24.54 -19.45
CA ASP A 162 -9.44 -24.46 -20.35
C ASP A 162 -9.07 -24.76 -21.81
N LYS A 163 -7.77 -24.73 -22.16
CA LYS A 163 -7.31 -25.09 -23.51
C LYS A 163 -7.35 -26.59 -23.76
N GLU A 164 -7.18 -27.41 -22.74
CA GLU A 164 -7.17 -28.88 -22.88
C GLU A 164 -8.58 -29.46 -23.09
N LYS A 165 -9.64 -28.71 -22.70
CA LYS A 165 -11.04 -29.13 -22.88
C LYS A 165 -11.67 -28.75 -24.22
N VAL A 166 -11.01 -27.90 -25.02
CA VAL A 166 -11.50 -27.49 -26.34
C VAL A 166 -10.96 -28.39 -27.46
N ASP A 167 -9.85 -29.09 -27.22
CA ASP A 167 -9.25 -30.01 -28.19
C ASP A 167 -9.80 -31.45 -28.14
N GLU A 168 -10.70 -31.76 -27.20
CA GLU A 168 -11.37 -33.07 -27.07
C GLU A 168 -12.88 -32.95 -27.31
N ALA A 169 -13.27 -32.39 -28.46
CA ALA A 169 -14.61 -32.61 -29.01
C ALA A 169 -14.66 -34.00 -29.69
N PRO A 170 -15.58 -34.91 -29.33
CA PRO A 170 -15.66 -36.22 -29.97
C PRO A 170 -16.13 -36.07 -31.42
N GLY A 171 -15.30 -36.57 -32.33
CA GLY A 171 -15.60 -36.68 -33.74
C GLY A 171 -16.86 -37.51 -34.00
N ASN A 172 -17.68 -37.00 -34.92
CA ASN A 172 -18.71 -37.65 -35.72
C ASN A 172 -18.91 -39.17 -35.47
N GLN A 173 -20.07 -39.53 -34.93
CA GLN A 173 -20.72 -40.81 -35.27
C GLN A 173 -21.76 -40.55 -36.35
N ALA A 174 -21.50 -41.14 -37.53
CA ALA A 174 -22.44 -41.22 -38.65
C ALA A 174 -23.55 -42.25 -38.35
N PRO A 175 -24.77 -42.09 -38.89
CA PRO A 175 -25.85 -43.04 -38.70
C PRO A 175 -25.66 -44.30 -39.56
N SER A 176 -26.07 -45.45 -39.04
CA SER A 176 -26.31 -46.70 -39.79
C SER A 176 -27.68 -47.24 -39.42
#